data_AF-E5WTY5-F1
#
_entry.id   AF-E5WTY5-F1
#
_cell.length_a   1.000
_cell.length_b   1.000
_cell.length_c   1.000
_cell.angle_alpha   90.00
_cell.angle_beta   90.00
_cell.angle_gamma   90.00
#
_symmetry.space_group_name_H-M   'P 1'
#
loop_
_entity.id
_entity.type
_entity.pdbx_description
1 polymer ?
#
loop_
_entity_poly.entity_id
_entity_poly.type
_entity_poly.pdbx_seq_one_letter_code
_entity_poly.pdbx_strand_id
1 'polypeptide(L)'
;MSCLFALITSIYAAKKTKVIKITVEPKEAAIYVNNTLAGYGYAEFTRPKKKSDVVIIRCECNEYKPILTKYYGEDKRSSLSFSLQQDGFFRASAASGIVNKFFTIDIDPMYYKIEEDKVDVSAAWKLLHQILLNYFEEIAATDLYGGYLQTPWQYKTFTLSEKQIRNRVTIRDISTPKRVAFQIKVASEVAGSNAARHGEFTEADRIPKELEPIIEELQTRIGKVSSL
;
A
#
# COMPACT_ATOMS: atom_id res chain seq x y z
N MET A 1 -24.08 63.22 59.22
CA MET A 1 -22.86 63.10 58.39
C MET A 1 -22.15 61.82 58.80
N SER A 2 -22.35 60.71 58.09
CA SER A 2 -21.35 59.65 57.95
C SER A 2 -21.85 58.61 56.94
N CYS A 3 -20.99 58.31 55.99
CA CYS A 3 -21.24 57.62 54.73
C CYS A 3 -21.44 56.12 54.92
N LEU A 4 -22.46 55.55 54.27
CA LEU A 4 -22.58 54.11 54.05
C LEU A 4 -21.99 53.80 52.67
N PHE A 5 -20.78 53.23 52.64
CA PHE A 5 -20.13 52.74 51.43
C PHE A 5 -20.81 51.46 50.95
N ALA A 6 -21.51 51.51 49.82
CA ALA A 6 -22.00 50.33 49.12
C ALA A 6 -20.89 49.75 48.25
N LEU A 7 -20.33 48.61 48.66
CA LEU A 7 -19.34 47.86 47.88
C LEU A 7 -20.07 47.04 46.80
N ILE A 8 -20.03 47.49 45.55
CA ILE A 8 -20.56 46.74 44.41
C ILE A 8 -19.49 45.75 43.95
N THR A 9 -19.62 44.48 44.36
CA THR A 9 -18.79 43.40 43.82
C THR A 9 -19.32 43.00 42.45
N SER A 10 -18.63 43.45 41.39
CA SER A 10 -18.83 42.96 40.02
C SER A 10 -18.31 41.52 39.92
N ILE A 11 -19.23 40.56 39.82
CA ILE A 11 -18.90 39.17 39.44
C ILE A 11 -18.68 39.17 37.93
N TYR A 12 -17.43 39.31 37.49
CA TYR A 12 -17.06 39.01 36.11
C TYR A 12 -17.20 37.50 35.89
N ALA A 13 -18.32 37.09 35.31
CA ALA A 13 -18.48 35.74 34.77
C ALA A 13 -17.45 35.54 33.65
N ALA A 14 -16.38 34.81 33.95
CA ALA A 14 -15.39 34.41 32.96
C ALA A 14 -16.11 33.62 31.85
N LYS A 15 -16.20 34.20 30.65
CA LYS A 15 -16.72 33.51 29.45
C LYS A 15 -15.89 32.24 29.27
N LYS A 16 -16.45 31.08 29.61
CA LYS A 16 -15.85 29.76 29.31
C LYS A 16 -15.49 29.74 27.83
N THR A 17 -14.20 29.64 27.55
CA THR A 17 -13.67 29.43 26.21
C THR A 17 -14.28 28.15 25.66
N LYS A 18 -15.03 28.25 24.55
CA LYS A 18 -15.61 27.08 23.90
C LYS A 18 -14.48 26.27 23.26
N VAL A 19 -14.19 25.12 23.84
CA VAL A 19 -13.23 24.15 23.29
C VAL A 19 -13.93 23.35 22.19
N ILE A 20 -13.23 23.15 21.07
CA ILE A 20 -13.67 22.35 19.94
C ILE A 20 -12.87 21.06 19.92
N LYS A 21 -13.56 19.93 19.75
CA LYS A 21 -12.95 18.60 19.69
C LYS A 21 -12.76 18.15 18.25
N ILE A 22 -11.63 17.56 17.94
CA ILE A 22 -11.32 16.95 16.65
C ILE A 22 -11.10 15.46 16.90
N THR A 23 -11.82 14.62 16.18
CA THR A 23 -11.61 13.18 16.11
C THR A 23 -11.23 12.78 14.70
N VAL A 24 -10.24 11.90 14.55
CA VAL A 24 -9.80 11.39 13.25
C VAL A 24 -9.68 9.87 13.31
N GLU A 25 -10.21 9.20 12.31
CA GLU A 25 -9.95 7.80 12.01
C GLU A 25 -9.04 7.70 10.78
N PRO A 26 -7.97 6.90 10.79
CA PRO A 26 -7.50 6.01 11.87
C PRO A 26 -6.90 6.78 13.07
N LYS A 27 -6.78 6.12 14.24
CA LYS A 27 -6.35 6.77 15.51
C LYS A 27 -4.89 7.23 15.48
N GLU A 28 -4.10 6.64 14.61
CA GLU A 28 -2.69 6.95 14.38
C GLU A 28 -2.50 8.23 13.53
N ALA A 29 -3.59 8.79 12.98
CA ALA A 29 -3.51 10.00 12.17
C ALA A 29 -3.08 11.21 12.99
N ALA A 30 -2.03 11.89 12.53
CA ALA A 30 -1.54 13.14 13.10
C ALA A 30 -2.49 14.30 12.76
N ILE A 31 -2.82 15.09 13.77
CA ILE A 31 -3.68 16.27 13.66
C ILE A 31 -2.82 17.51 13.88
N TYR A 32 -2.78 18.38 12.87
CA TYR A 32 -2.13 19.67 12.94
C TYR A 32 -3.19 20.78 12.99
N VAL A 33 -3.04 21.68 13.96
CA VAL A 33 -3.85 22.89 14.10
C VAL A 33 -2.93 24.08 13.87
N ASN A 34 -3.22 24.88 12.83
CA ASN A 34 -2.36 25.98 12.38
C ASN A 34 -0.90 25.55 12.20
N ASN A 35 -0.71 24.41 11.51
CA ASN A 35 0.58 23.79 11.23
C ASN A 35 1.38 23.32 12.47
N THR A 36 0.78 23.36 13.66
CA THR A 36 1.37 22.82 14.90
C THR A 36 0.75 21.47 15.21
N LEU A 37 1.56 20.47 15.51
CA LEU A 37 1.06 19.15 15.91
C LEU A 37 0.24 19.29 17.21
N ALA A 38 -1.05 18.95 17.14
CA ALA A 38 -1.99 19.07 18.24
C ALA A 38 -2.27 17.72 18.92
N GLY A 39 -2.13 16.60 18.20
CA GLY A 39 -2.35 15.26 18.73
C GLY A 39 -2.44 14.19 17.64
N TYR A 40 -2.78 12.97 18.06
CA TYR A 40 -3.01 11.81 17.19
C TYR A 40 -4.39 11.22 17.45
N GLY A 41 -5.22 11.08 16.41
CA GLY A 41 -6.59 10.55 16.48
C GLY A 41 -7.60 11.43 17.25
N TYR A 42 -7.12 12.22 18.20
CA TYR A 42 -7.86 13.18 19.00
C TYR A 42 -7.04 14.45 19.21
N ALA A 43 -7.69 15.60 19.08
CA ALA A 43 -7.11 16.89 19.45
C ALA A 43 -8.20 17.85 19.91
N GLU A 44 -7.80 18.87 20.66
CA GLU A 44 -8.68 19.96 21.06
C GLU A 44 -8.05 21.30 20.69
N PHE A 45 -8.88 22.27 20.30
CA PHE A 45 -8.43 23.65 20.14
C PHE A 45 -9.48 24.62 20.66
N THR A 46 -9.03 25.80 21.07
CA THR A 46 -9.93 26.85 21.52
C THR A 46 -10.55 27.54 20.32
N ARG A 47 -11.88 27.70 20.34
CA ARG A 47 -12.60 28.45 19.31
C ARG A 47 -12.01 29.86 19.16
N PRO A 48 -11.80 30.33 17.91
CA PRO A 48 -11.33 31.69 17.67
C PRO A 48 -12.28 32.74 18.26
N LYS A 49 -11.70 33.84 18.76
CA LYS A 49 -12.48 34.89 19.43
C LYS A 49 -13.28 35.72 18.43
N LYS A 50 -12.72 36.00 17.24
CA LYS A 50 -13.44 36.73 16.19
C LYS A 50 -14.09 35.73 15.24
N LYS A 51 -15.27 36.10 14.72
CA LYS A 51 -16.01 35.30 13.74
C LYS A 51 -15.23 35.09 12.43
N SER A 52 -14.44 36.09 12.03
CA SER A 52 -13.61 36.09 10.83
C SER A 52 -12.32 35.28 10.95
N ASP A 53 -11.91 34.93 12.17
CA ASP A 53 -10.67 34.19 12.39
C ASP A 53 -10.82 32.75 11.91
N VAL A 54 -9.75 32.21 11.32
CA VAL A 54 -9.73 30.89 10.70
C VAL A 54 -8.66 30.03 11.37
N VAL A 55 -9.02 28.78 11.64
CA VAL A 55 -8.10 27.74 12.07
C VAL A 55 -7.93 26.74 10.94
N ILE A 56 -6.68 26.45 10.58
CA ILE A 56 -6.35 25.44 9.57
C ILE A 56 -6.17 24.11 10.29
N ILE A 57 -6.92 23.10 9.89
CA ILE A 57 -6.84 21.75 10.42
C ILE A 57 -6.32 20.86 9.30
N ARG A 58 -5.21 20.17 9.56
CA ARG A 58 -4.60 19.23 8.63
C ARG A 58 -4.45 17.89 9.32
N CYS A 59 -5.03 16.84 8.73
CA CYS A 59 -4.98 15.49 9.25
C CYS A 59 -4.20 14.62 8.26
N GLU A 60 -3.16 13.94 8.74
CA GLU A 60 -2.25 13.15 7.89
C GLU A 60 -1.97 11.80 8.55
N CYS A 61 -1.95 10.73 7.77
CA CYS A 61 -1.55 9.40 8.20
C CYS A 61 -0.83 8.71 7.05
N ASN A 62 0.21 7.92 7.35
CA ASN A 62 0.88 7.12 6.34
C ASN A 62 -0.12 6.17 5.68
N GLU A 63 -0.05 6.00 4.36
CA GLU A 63 -0.98 5.19 3.54
C GLU A 63 -2.41 5.76 3.37
N TYR A 64 -2.69 6.96 3.88
CA TYR A 64 -4.00 7.61 3.73
C TYR A 64 -3.89 8.94 3.01
N LYS A 65 -4.98 9.37 2.38
CA LYS A 65 -5.08 10.71 1.81
C LYS A 65 -5.21 11.75 2.92
N PRO A 66 -4.38 12.80 2.92
CA PRO A 66 -4.48 13.85 3.91
C PRO A 66 -5.75 14.67 3.70
N ILE A 67 -6.31 15.18 4.79
CA ILE A 67 -7.42 16.13 4.77
C ILE A 67 -6.90 17.48 5.24
N LEU A 68 -7.12 18.51 4.42
CA LEU A 68 -6.87 19.91 4.76
C LEU A 68 -8.22 20.65 4.79
N THR A 69 -8.57 21.20 5.95
CA THR A 69 -9.84 21.92 6.12
C THR A 69 -9.66 23.17 6.97
N LYS A 70 -10.66 24.05 6.92
CA LYS A 70 -10.68 25.33 7.63
C LYS A 70 -11.87 25.35 8.58
N TYR A 71 -11.64 25.82 9.80
CA TYR A 71 -12.68 26.08 10.79
C TYR A 71 -12.77 27.57 11.06
N TYR A 72 -13.94 28.16 10.83
CA TYR A 72 -14.19 29.59 11.03
C TYR A 72 -14.75 29.85 12.42
N GLY A 73 -14.41 30.99 13.04
CA GLY A 73 -14.92 31.33 14.38
C GLY A 73 -16.45 31.42 14.47
N GLU A 74 -17.12 31.69 13.35
CA GLU A 74 -18.59 31.67 13.24
C GLU A 74 -19.22 30.27 13.22
N ASP A 75 -18.45 29.23 12.92
CA ASP A 75 -18.93 27.85 12.81
C ASP A 75 -19.56 27.40 14.14
N LYS A 76 -20.79 26.91 14.14
CA LYS A 76 -21.51 26.55 15.38
C LYS A 76 -21.14 25.17 15.91
N ARG A 77 -20.44 24.33 15.14
CA ARG A 77 -20.05 22.97 15.53
C ARG A 77 -19.14 22.99 16.75
N SER A 78 -19.40 22.10 17.70
CA SER A 78 -18.57 21.87 18.91
C SER A 78 -17.57 20.73 18.74
N SER A 79 -17.75 19.91 17.72
CA SER A 79 -16.85 18.81 17.36
C SER A 79 -16.75 18.65 15.85
N LEU A 80 -15.61 18.12 15.40
CA LEU A 80 -15.31 17.76 14.04
C LEU A 80 -14.83 16.32 14.02
N SER A 81 -15.41 15.50 13.15
CA SER A 81 -14.97 14.12 12.95
C SER A 81 -14.54 13.93 11.50
N PHE A 82 -13.37 13.34 11.30
CA PHE A 82 -12.81 13.04 9.99
C PHE A 82 -12.51 11.55 9.90
N SER A 83 -12.82 10.94 8.76
CA SER A 83 -12.38 9.59 8.42
C SER A 83 -11.49 9.70 7.19
N LEU A 84 -10.20 9.40 7.36
CA LEU A 84 -9.24 9.42 6.27
C LEU A 84 -9.51 8.25 5.33
N GLN A 85 -9.50 8.51 4.03
CA GLN A 85 -9.61 7.46 3.04
C GLN A 85 -8.23 6.85 2.79
N GLN A 86 -8.13 5.53 2.92
CA GLN A 86 -6.90 4.81 2.56
C GLN A 86 -6.57 5.05 1.09
N ASP A 87 -5.30 5.29 0.80
CA ASP A 87 -4.78 5.48 -0.54
C ASP A 87 -5.14 4.24 -1.40
N GLY A 88 -5.64 4.48 -2.62
CA GLY A 88 -6.10 3.43 -3.53
C GLY A 88 -5.02 2.40 -3.89
N PHE A 89 -3.75 2.81 -3.92
CA PHE A 89 -2.61 1.92 -4.10
C PHE A 89 -2.48 0.94 -2.93
N PHE A 90 -2.50 1.44 -1.68
CA PHE A 90 -2.38 0.58 -0.50
C PHE A 90 -3.60 -0.32 -0.30
N ARG A 91 -4.80 0.18 -0.65
CA ARG A 91 -6.04 -0.60 -0.58
C ARG A 91 -6.07 -1.75 -1.59
N ALA A 92 -5.54 -1.55 -2.79
CA ALA A 92 -5.61 -2.49 -3.91
C ALA A 92 -4.33 -3.35 -4.09
N SER A 93 -3.33 -3.16 -3.25
CA SER A 93 -2.13 -4.00 -3.19
C SER A 93 -1.98 -4.65 -1.83
N ALA A 94 -1.25 -5.76 -1.77
CA ALA A 94 -0.87 -6.45 -0.55
C ALA A 94 0.65 -6.40 -0.40
N ALA A 95 1.15 -6.30 0.85
CA ALA A 95 2.57 -6.44 1.14
C ALA A 95 2.96 -7.91 1.03
N SER A 96 4.10 -8.21 0.39
CA SER A 96 4.59 -9.57 0.24
C SER A 96 6.11 -9.62 0.36
N GLY A 97 6.61 -10.44 1.28
CA GLY A 97 8.04 -10.59 1.52
C GLY A 97 8.79 -11.43 0.47
N ILE A 98 8.06 -12.06 -0.45
CA ILE A 98 8.57 -12.96 -1.50
C ILE A 98 8.74 -12.20 -2.83
N VAL A 99 7.99 -11.12 -3.01
CA VAL A 99 8.11 -10.24 -4.19
C VAL A 99 9.52 -9.67 -4.30
N ASN A 100 9.98 -9.44 -5.53
CA ASN A 100 11.33 -9.00 -5.89
C ASN A 100 12.48 -9.96 -5.54
N LYS A 101 12.18 -11.11 -4.94
CA LYS A 101 13.17 -12.17 -4.64
C LYS A 101 12.92 -13.40 -5.50
N PHE A 102 13.98 -14.14 -5.74
CA PHE A 102 13.88 -15.47 -6.31
C PHE A 102 13.53 -16.47 -5.21
N PHE A 103 12.53 -17.31 -5.46
CA PHE A 103 12.24 -18.48 -4.65
C PHE A 103 12.34 -19.74 -5.51
N THR A 104 12.67 -20.86 -4.88
CA THR A 104 12.89 -22.13 -5.58
C THR A 104 11.73 -23.08 -5.31
N ILE A 105 11.22 -23.69 -6.37
CA ILE A 105 10.23 -24.77 -6.32
C ILE A 105 10.90 -26.04 -6.81
N ASP A 106 10.95 -27.05 -5.96
CA ASP A 106 11.30 -28.40 -6.38
C ASP A 106 10.09 -29.00 -7.07
N ILE A 107 10.28 -29.42 -8.33
CA ILE A 107 9.19 -29.90 -9.18
C ILE A 107 8.69 -31.24 -8.64
N ASP A 108 7.38 -31.47 -8.67
CA ASP A 108 6.83 -32.77 -8.30
C ASP A 108 7.31 -33.86 -9.28
N PRO A 109 7.74 -35.05 -8.80
CA PRO A 109 8.12 -36.17 -9.66
C PRO A 109 7.10 -36.55 -10.74
N MET A 110 5.81 -36.20 -10.58
CA MET A 110 4.82 -36.42 -11.63
C MET A 110 5.01 -35.56 -12.89
N TYR A 111 5.79 -34.48 -12.80
CA TYR A 111 5.96 -33.49 -13.88
C TYR A 111 7.34 -33.49 -14.53
N TYR A 112 8.22 -34.43 -14.16
CA TYR A 112 9.50 -34.59 -14.82
C TYR A 112 9.91 -36.06 -14.96
N LYS A 113 10.83 -36.32 -15.88
CA LYS A 113 11.47 -37.63 -16.06
C LYS A 113 12.98 -37.46 -16.10
N ILE A 114 13.70 -38.44 -15.59
CA ILE A 114 15.17 -38.49 -15.67
C ILE A 114 15.52 -39.77 -16.44
N GLU A 115 16.07 -39.60 -17.65
CA GLU A 115 16.54 -40.70 -18.50
C GLU A 115 18.01 -40.46 -18.84
N GLU A 116 18.90 -41.38 -18.47
CA GLU A 116 20.32 -41.35 -18.83
C GLU A 116 21.01 -39.97 -18.63
N ASP A 117 20.84 -39.37 -17.44
CA ASP A 117 21.31 -38.02 -17.07
C ASP A 117 20.66 -36.82 -17.79
N LYS A 118 19.64 -37.05 -18.62
CA LYS A 118 18.80 -35.98 -19.16
C LYS A 118 17.54 -35.83 -18.32
N VAL A 119 17.28 -34.59 -17.91
CA VAL A 119 16.06 -34.22 -17.20
C VAL A 119 15.07 -33.64 -18.22
N ASP A 120 13.92 -34.29 -18.37
CA ASP A 120 12.80 -33.76 -19.13
C ASP A 120 11.78 -33.12 -18.18
N VAL A 121 11.63 -31.80 -18.30
CA VAL A 121 10.69 -30.96 -17.53
C VAL A 121 9.57 -30.38 -18.40
N SER A 122 9.33 -30.93 -19.59
CA SER A 122 8.36 -30.41 -20.56
C SER A 122 6.94 -30.30 -19.98
N ALA A 123 6.53 -31.26 -19.14
CA ALA A 123 5.23 -31.24 -18.48
C ALA A 123 5.12 -30.09 -17.46
N ALA A 124 6.16 -29.86 -16.66
CA ALA A 124 6.21 -28.74 -15.73
C ALA A 124 6.20 -27.38 -16.44
N TRP A 125 6.91 -27.25 -17.57
CA TRP A 125 6.88 -26.06 -18.41
C TRP A 125 5.48 -25.77 -18.97
N LYS A 126 4.77 -26.80 -19.44
CA LYS A 126 3.39 -26.65 -19.93
C LYS A 126 2.44 -26.15 -18.83
N LEU A 127 2.56 -26.71 -17.62
CA LEU A 127 1.77 -26.30 -16.47
C LEU A 127 2.06 -24.83 -16.08
N LEU A 128 3.34 -24.44 -16.09
CA LEU A 128 3.76 -23.06 -15.86
C LEU A 128 3.13 -22.09 -16.86
N HIS A 129 3.18 -22.41 -18.15
CA HIS A 129 2.56 -21.59 -19.18
C HIS A 129 1.06 -21.43 -18.93
N GLN A 130 0.35 -22.51 -18.56
CA GLN A 130 -1.07 -22.44 -18.23
C GLN A 130 -1.35 -21.54 -17.02
N ILE A 131 -0.55 -21.65 -15.94
CA ILE A 131 -0.70 -20.78 -14.77
C ILE A 131 -0.49 -19.33 -15.18
N LEU A 132 0.61 -19.01 -15.86
CA LEU A 132 0.92 -17.63 -16.24
C LEU A 132 -0.13 -17.02 -17.17
N LEU A 133 -0.63 -17.77 -18.14
CA LEU A 133 -1.65 -17.30 -19.10
C LEU A 133 -3.03 -17.05 -18.47
N ASN A 134 -3.27 -17.51 -17.22
CA ASN A 134 -4.47 -17.12 -16.48
C ASN A 134 -4.39 -15.68 -15.95
N TYR A 135 -3.18 -15.11 -15.81
CA TYR A 135 -2.94 -13.79 -15.21
C TYR A 135 -2.36 -12.78 -16.22
N PHE A 136 -1.60 -13.26 -17.20
CA PHE A 136 -0.98 -12.47 -18.26
C PHE A 136 -1.60 -12.85 -19.61
N GLU A 137 -1.86 -11.85 -20.45
CA GLU A 137 -2.43 -12.08 -21.79
C GLU A 137 -1.47 -12.87 -22.70
N GLU A 138 -0.17 -12.66 -22.54
CA GLU A 138 0.87 -13.27 -23.36
C GLU A 138 2.18 -13.48 -22.59
N ILE A 139 3.11 -14.19 -23.22
CA ILE A 139 4.47 -14.41 -22.73
C ILE A 139 5.43 -13.67 -23.65
N ALA A 140 6.28 -12.81 -23.08
CA ALA A 140 7.14 -11.93 -23.87
C ALA A 140 8.38 -12.64 -24.40
N ALA A 141 8.99 -13.51 -23.60
CA ALA A 141 10.17 -14.28 -23.99
C ALA A 141 10.11 -15.68 -23.38
N THR A 142 10.39 -16.68 -24.20
CA THR A 142 10.53 -18.07 -23.78
C THR A 142 11.70 -18.70 -24.54
N ASP A 143 12.63 -19.28 -23.79
CA ASP A 143 13.73 -20.10 -24.30
C ASP A 143 13.70 -21.42 -23.53
N LEU A 144 13.07 -22.43 -24.13
CA LEU A 144 12.93 -23.75 -23.53
C LEU A 144 14.28 -24.48 -23.41
N TYR A 145 15.25 -24.16 -24.27
CA TYR A 145 16.58 -24.81 -24.23
C TYR A 145 17.47 -24.19 -23.16
N GLY A 146 17.46 -22.85 -23.05
CA GLY A 146 18.17 -22.12 -21.99
C GLY A 146 17.43 -22.13 -20.65
N GLY A 147 16.22 -22.69 -20.60
CA GLY A 147 15.43 -22.78 -19.38
C GLY A 147 14.96 -21.41 -18.88
N TYR A 148 14.59 -20.50 -19.76
CA TYR A 148 14.22 -19.14 -19.41
C TYR A 148 12.82 -18.79 -19.87
N LEU A 149 12.04 -18.15 -19.00
CA LEU A 149 10.75 -17.59 -19.37
C LEU A 149 10.53 -16.24 -18.68
N GLN A 150 9.97 -15.29 -19.41
CA GLN A 150 9.62 -13.99 -18.87
C GLN A 150 8.29 -13.48 -19.46
N THR A 151 7.42 -12.97 -18.59
CA THR A 151 6.19 -12.27 -18.99
C THR A 151 6.46 -10.79 -19.31
N PRO A 152 5.61 -10.14 -20.11
CA PRO A 152 5.69 -8.69 -20.27
C PRO A 152 5.41 -7.99 -18.94
N TRP A 153 5.79 -6.71 -18.86
CA TRP A 153 5.35 -5.86 -17.76
C TRP A 153 3.84 -5.62 -17.86
N GLN A 154 3.10 -6.07 -16.84
CA GLN A 154 1.69 -5.75 -16.67
C GLN A 154 1.57 -4.49 -15.81
N TYR A 155 0.90 -3.46 -16.34
CA TYR A 155 0.78 -2.17 -15.68
C TYR A 155 -0.60 -2.00 -15.04
N LYS A 156 -0.62 -1.44 -13.83
CA LYS A 156 -1.86 -1.02 -13.17
C LYS A 156 -1.73 0.38 -12.64
N THR A 157 -2.65 1.25 -13.06
CA THR A 157 -2.67 2.67 -12.69
C THR A 157 -3.67 2.90 -11.55
N PHE A 158 -3.25 3.61 -10.51
CA PHE A 158 -4.08 4.03 -9.40
C PHE A 158 -4.35 5.53 -9.52
N THR A 159 -5.40 5.89 -10.27
CA THR A 159 -5.73 7.28 -10.61
C THR A 159 -5.92 8.17 -9.39
N LEU A 160 -6.52 7.63 -8.32
CA LEU A 160 -6.76 8.36 -7.08
C LEU A 160 -5.48 8.67 -6.30
N SER A 161 -4.40 7.95 -6.56
CA SER A 161 -3.15 8.02 -5.79
C SER A 161 -1.97 8.50 -6.62
N GLU A 162 -2.22 8.83 -7.90
CA GLU A 162 -1.20 9.24 -8.87
C GLU A 162 0.02 8.31 -8.87
N LYS A 163 -0.24 7.00 -8.79
CA LYS A 163 0.77 5.94 -8.79
C LYS A 163 0.48 4.95 -9.88
N GLN A 164 1.54 4.35 -10.41
CA GLN A 164 1.46 3.20 -11.30
C GLN A 164 2.37 2.11 -10.76
N ILE A 165 1.85 0.88 -10.70
CA ILE A 165 2.62 -0.32 -10.39
C ILE A 165 2.78 -1.14 -11.67
N ARG A 166 3.93 -1.80 -11.80
CA ARG A 166 4.15 -2.78 -12.85
C ARG A 166 4.67 -4.09 -12.28
N ASN A 167 4.23 -5.19 -12.86
CA ASN A 167 4.57 -6.53 -12.42
C ASN A 167 5.02 -7.39 -13.59
N ARG A 168 5.99 -8.27 -13.36
CA ARG A 168 6.39 -9.31 -14.32
C ARG A 168 6.85 -10.55 -13.57
N VAL A 169 6.77 -11.69 -14.23
CA VAL A 169 7.30 -12.95 -13.72
C VAL A 169 8.48 -13.37 -14.56
N THR A 170 9.54 -13.84 -13.89
CA THR A 170 10.72 -14.43 -14.50
C THR A 170 10.93 -15.80 -13.91
N ILE A 171 11.15 -16.79 -14.78
CA ILE A 171 11.37 -18.19 -14.41
C ILE A 171 12.69 -18.64 -15.02
N ARG A 172 13.46 -19.36 -14.22
CA ARG A 172 14.71 -19.99 -14.62
C ARG A 172 14.66 -21.47 -14.27
N ASP A 173 15.04 -22.30 -15.21
CA ASP A 173 15.33 -23.70 -14.99
C ASP A 173 16.68 -23.83 -14.31
N ILE A 174 16.69 -24.48 -13.16
CA ILE A 174 17.92 -24.84 -12.44
C ILE A 174 18.03 -26.36 -12.28
N SER A 175 17.30 -27.10 -13.10
CA SER A 175 17.22 -28.55 -13.02
C SER A 175 18.56 -29.20 -13.33
N THR A 176 18.92 -30.13 -12.47
CA THR A 176 20.07 -31.02 -12.60
C THR A 176 19.59 -32.44 -12.35
N PRO A 177 20.33 -33.49 -12.79
CA PRO A 177 19.96 -34.88 -12.51
C PRO A 177 19.80 -35.20 -11.01
N LYS A 178 20.36 -34.37 -10.13
CA LYS A 178 20.26 -34.51 -8.67
C LYS A 178 19.07 -33.75 -8.06
N ARG A 179 18.63 -32.68 -8.70
CA ARG A 179 17.56 -31.80 -8.21
C ARG A 179 16.89 -31.11 -9.39
N VAL A 180 15.61 -31.42 -9.59
CA VAL A 180 14.77 -30.83 -10.63
C VAL A 180 13.96 -29.70 -10.01
N ALA A 181 14.29 -28.46 -10.38
CA ALA A 181 13.75 -27.29 -9.71
C ALA A 181 13.68 -26.07 -10.62
N PHE A 182 12.71 -25.21 -10.35
CA PHE A 182 12.57 -23.91 -10.99
C PHE A 182 12.83 -22.79 -10.00
N GLN A 183 13.50 -21.74 -10.46
CA GLN A 183 13.68 -20.50 -9.73
C GLN A 183 12.76 -19.44 -10.30
N ILE A 184 11.86 -18.90 -9.48
CA ILE A 184 10.82 -17.95 -9.90
C ILE A 184 11.01 -16.64 -9.16
N LYS A 185 10.92 -15.52 -9.89
CA LYS A 185 10.85 -14.16 -9.33
C LYS A 185 9.61 -13.46 -9.87
N VAL A 186 8.77 -12.99 -8.95
CA VAL A 186 7.70 -12.04 -9.26
C VAL A 186 8.23 -10.65 -8.93
N ALA A 187 8.56 -9.88 -9.96
CA ALA A 187 9.04 -8.51 -9.81
C ALA A 187 7.85 -7.55 -9.70
N SER A 188 8.00 -6.55 -8.84
CA SER A 188 7.02 -5.50 -8.61
C SER A 188 7.71 -4.17 -8.37
N GLU A 189 7.32 -3.18 -9.17
CA GLU A 189 7.91 -1.86 -9.11
C GLU A 189 6.82 -0.79 -9.17
N VAL A 190 7.01 0.32 -8.44
CA VAL A 190 6.08 1.44 -8.35
C VAL A 190 6.74 2.74 -8.77
N ALA A 191 5.97 3.59 -9.41
CA ALA A 191 6.34 4.96 -9.75
C ALA A 191 5.17 5.91 -9.51
N GLY A 192 5.46 7.19 -9.24
CA GLY A 192 4.46 8.24 -9.36
C GLY A 192 4.06 8.45 -10.83
N SER A 193 2.86 8.98 -11.09
CA SER A 193 2.32 9.08 -12.46
C SER A 193 3.22 9.86 -13.43
N ASN A 194 3.97 10.85 -12.95
CA ASN A 194 4.94 11.57 -13.78
C ASN A 194 6.22 10.76 -14.02
N ALA A 195 6.79 10.17 -12.97
CA ALA A 195 7.98 9.32 -13.06
C ALA A 195 7.75 8.09 -13.96
N ALA A 196 6.55 7.50 -13.89
CA ALA A 196 6.14 6.37 -14.72
C ALA A 196 6.23 6.67 -16.23
N ARG A 197 5.93 7.91 -16.64
CA ARG A 197 6.06 8.35 -18.05
C ARG A 197 7.50 8.36 -18.55
N HIS A 198 8.45 8.47 -17.63
CA HIS A 198 9.89 8.44 -17.90
C HIS A 198 10.52 7.07 -17.64
N GLY A 199 9.72 6.06 -17.22
CA GLY A 199 10.21 4.72 -16.92
C GLY A 199 10.96 4.61 -15.58
N GLU A 200 10.84 5.62 -14.71
CA GLU A 200 11.51 5.69 -13.41
C GLU A 200 10.72 4.94 -12.34
N PHE A 201 10.81 3.60 -12.38
CA PHE A 201 10.17 2.72 -11.41
C PHE A 201 11.16 2.29 -10.32
N THR A 202 10.65 2.13 -9.11
CA THR A 202 11.41 1.68 -7.93
C THR A 202 10.82 0.39 -7.41
N GLU A 203 11.66 -0.54 -6.94
CA GLU A 203 11.19 -1.81 -6.38
C GLU A 203 10.23 -1.56 -5.20
N ALA A 204 9.12 -2.28 -5.18
CA ALA A 204 8.14 -2.22 -4.11
C ALA A 204 7.84 -3.63 -3.59
N ASP A 205 7.90 -3.80 -2.27
CA ASP A 205 7.56 -5.07 -1.59
C ASP A 205 6.04 -5.31 -1.51
N ARG A 206 5.32 -4.95 -2.58
CA ARG A 206 3.87 -5.05 -2.69
C ARG A 206 3.47 -5.55 -4.05
N ILE A 207 2.36 -6.27 -4.14
CA ILE A 207 1.79 -6.77 -5.39
C ILE A 207 0.30 -6.39 -5.46
N PRO A 208 -0.27 -6.13 -6.65
CA PRO A 208 -1.71 -5.99 -6.78
C PRO A 208 -2.43 -7.22 -6.26
N LYS A 209 -3.54 -7.05 -5.54
CA LYS A 209 -4.32 -8.17 -4.97
C LYS A 209 -4.81 -9.17 -6.01
N GLU A 210 -5.00 -8.73 -7.25
CA GLU A 210 -5.37 -9.59 -8.39
C GLU A 210 -4.25 -10.57 -8.78
N LEU A 211 -3.00 -10.23 -8.51
CA LEU A 211 -1.83 -11.06 -8.79
C LEU A 211 -1.32 -11.78 -7.54
N GLU A 212 -1.92 -11.57 -6.37
CA GLU A 212 -1.55 -12.30 -5.16
C GLU A 212 -1.74 -13.83 -5.30
N PRO A 213 -2.85 -14.33 -5.89
CA PRO A 213 -3.07 -15.77 -6.05
C PRO A 213 -2.05 -16.47 -6.96
N ILE A 214 -1.38 -15.75 -7.86
CA ILE A 214 -0.37 -16.36 -8.74
C ILE A 214 0.80 -16.94 -7.94
N ILE A 215 1.17 -16.29 -6.83
CA ILE A 215 2.28 -16.75 -5.98
C ILE A 215 1.88 -18.09 -5.35
N GLU A 216 0.67 -18.17 -4.81
CA GLU A 216 0.15 -19.40 -4.21
C GLU A 216 0.01 -20.53 -5.24
N GLU A 217 -0.52 -20.24 -6.43
CA GLU A 217 -0.65 -21.23 -7.50
C GLU A 217 0.72 -21.76 -7.97
N LEU A 218 1.70 -20.87 -8.17
CA LEU A 218 3.05 -21.27 -8.56
C LEU A 218 3.70 -22.15 -7.49
N GLN A 219 3.47 -21.84 -6.21
CA GLN A 219 4.03 -22.60 -5.09
C GLN A 219 3.38 -23.96 -4.86
N THR A 220 2.09 -24.12 -5.18
CA THR A 220 1.31 -25.30 -4.79
C THR A 220 1.03 -26.26 -5.94
N ARG A 221 0.90 -25.77 -7.18
CA ARG A 221 0.49 -26.61 -8.33
C ARG A 221 1.65 -27.36 -8.98
N ILE A 222 2.87 -26.83 -8.91
CA ILE A 222 4.03 -27.35 -9.66
C ILE A 222 4.86 -28.31 -8.82
N GLY A 223 4.88 -28.12 -7.50
CA GLY A 223 5.72 -28.90 -6.60
C GLY A 223 5.78 -28.29 -5.22
N LYS A 224 6.91 -28.43 -4.54
CA LYS A 224 7.10 -27.95 -3.18
C LYS A 224 8.09 -26.80 -3.14
N VAL A 225 7.75 -25.75 -2.40
CA VAL A 225 8.66 -24.64 -2.14
C VAL A 225 9.77 -25.12 -1.22
N SER A 226 11.00 -24.99 -1.69
CA SER A 226 12.18 -25.25 -0.89
C SER A 226 12.80 -23.92 -0.52
N SER A 227 12.79 -23.62 0.78
CA SER A 227 13.53 -22.47 1.31
C SER A 227 15.03 -22.68 1.06
N LEU A 228 15.70 -21.61 0.65
CA LEU A 228 17.16 -21.53 0.66
C LEU A 228 17.69 -21.59 2.09
#